data_AF-A0A183ETE2-F1
#
_entry.id   AF-A0A183ETE2-F1
#
_cell.length_a   1.000
_cell.length_b   1.000
_cell.length_c   1.000
_cell.angle_alpha   90.00
_cell.angle_beta   90.00
_cell.angle_gamma   90.00
#
_symmetry.space_group_name_H-M   'P 1'
#
loop_
_entity.id
_entity.type
_entity.pdbx_description
1 polymer ?
#
loop_
_entity_poly.entity_id
_entity_poly.type
_entity_poly.pdbx_seq_one_letter_code
_entity_poly.pdbx_strand_id
1 'polypeptide(L)'
;LVAADGVDEEELLKRINAVKENIGRQIRKTVEQHHPRLVEQASALQNLDRVQAAISREMAHLNGICEQFSECFRTEYEKLHHTTNRLEQLYALRRILSAANRSTAIGFGFEKLFEKHDSFKKFNHLRCEQLTRRLETTNELVKRSEMVCELEAISAEIPSLKDIECMRETVLATIPRLAAEVRRSAASQLKSSLESLSAPLVSSSVRALRNLSSYDTTVGIFQNYDHLL
;
A
#
# COMPACT_ATOMS: atom_id res chain seq x y z
N LEU A 1 77.23 75.60 1.24
CA LEU A 1 76.65 74.77 0.17
C LEU A 1 76.74 73.33 0.64
N VAL A 2 75.59 72.71 0.84
CA VAL A 2 75.41 71.38 1.45
C VAL A 2 76.16 70.35 0.60
N ALA A 3 77.12 69.65 1.20
CA ALA A 3 77.78 68.52 0.57
C ALA A 3 76.72 67.45 0.34
N ALA A 4 76.47 67.11 -0.93
CA ALA A 4 75.59 66.00 -1.28
C ALA A 4 76.22 64.73 -0.71
N ASP A 5 75.57 64.19 0.32
CA ASP A 5 75.88 62.92 0.97
C ASP A 5 75.83 61.85 -0.13
N GLY A 6 77.01 61.38 -0.56
CA GLY A 6 77.12 60.40 -1.63
C GLY A 6 76.51 59.10 -1.18
N VAL A 7 75.34 58.75 -1.72
CA VAL A 7 74.69 57.48 -1.45
C VAL A 7 75.62 56.37 -1.93
N ASP A 8 76.12 55.57 -0.99
CA ASP A 8 76.91 54.38 -1.27
C ASP A 8 76.02 53.34 -1.96
N GLU A 9 76.15 53.30 -3.28
CA GLU A 9 75.36 52.46 -4.19
C GLU A 9 75.58 50.96 -3.91
N GLU A 10 76.77 50.60 -3.43
CA GLU A 10 77.13 49.22 -3.11
C GLU A 10 76.44 48.75 -1.82
N GLU A 11 76.40 49.59 -0.80
CA GLU A 11 75.64 49.34 0.44
C GLU A 11 74.12 49.31 0.18
N LEU A 12 73.63 50.18 -0.71
CA LEU A 12 72.21 50.19 -1.11
C LEU A 12 71.83 48.88 -1.83
N LEU A 13 72.65 48.43 -2.78
CA LEU A 13 72.47 47.15 -3.47
C LEU A 13 72.51 45.96 -2.49
N LYS A 14 73.41 46.01 -1.51
CA LYS A 14 73.52 44.97 -0.46
C LYS A 14 72.24 44.87 0.36
N ARG A 15 71.67 46.01 0.77
CA ARG A 15 70.39 46.07 1.50
C ARG A 15 69.22 45.61 0.64
N ILE A 16 69.17 46.02 -0.63
CA ILE A 16 68.15 45.57 -1.59
C ILE A 16 68.19 44.05 -1.74
N ASN A 17 69.38 43.47 -1.88
CA ASN A 17 69.54 42.02 -2.00
C ASN A 17 69.13 41.29 -0.70
N ALA A 18 69.49 41.83 0.47
CA ALA A 18 69.08 41.26 1.75
C ALA A 18 67.55 41.29 1.94
N VAL A 19 66.89 42.39 1.57
CA VAL A 19 65.43 42.52 1.60
C VAL A 19 64.79 41.57 0.60
N LYS A 20 65.31 41.47 -0.63
CA LYS A 20 64.84 40.55 -1.66
C LYS A 20 64.92 39.09 -1.20
N GLU A 21 66.03 38.68 -0.59
CA GLU A 21 66.16 37.33 -0.04
C GLU A 21 65.22 37.06 1.13
N ASN A 22 65.01 38.06 2.01
CA ASN A 22 64.10 37.93 3.14
C ASN A 22 62.65 37.78 2.67
N ILE A 23 62.20 38.67 1.78
CA ILE A 23 60.88 38.60 1.15
C ILE A 23 60.71 37.28 0.39
N GLY A 24 61.72 36.87 -0.39
CA GLY A 24 61.70 35.61 -1.12
C GLY A 24 61.54 34.39 -0.20
N ARG A 25 62.22 34.37 0.95
CA ARG A 25 62.05 33.32 1.97
C ARG A 25 60.68 33.35 2.63
N GLN A 26 60.17 34.53 2.97
CA GLN A 26 58.83 34.68 3.55
C GLN A 26 57.73 34.19 2.58
N ILE A 27 57.78 34.62 1.31
CA ILE A 27 56.83 34.18 0.28
C ILE A 27 56.87 32.66 0.14
N ARG A 28 58.07 32.07 0.04
CA ARG A 28 58.22 30.61 -0.14
C ARG A 28 57.64 29.85 1.05
N LYS A 29 57.93 30.31 2.27
CA LYS A 29 57.38 29.72 3.50
C LYS A 29 55.85 29.82 3.55
N THR A 30 55.28 30.96 3.19
CA THR A 30 53.82 31.13 3.13
C THR A 30 53.19 30.23 2.06
N VAL A 31 53.80 30.13 0.88
CA VAL A 31 53.32 29.24 -0.19
C VAL A 31 53.37 27.77 0.25
N GLU A 32 54.49 27.31 0.81
CA GLU A 32 54.64 25.94 1.31
C GLU A 32 53.64 25.60 2.41
N GLN A 33 53.27 26.57 3.25
CA GLN A 33 52.29 26.36 4.33
C GLN A 33 50.84 26.30 3.83
N HIS A 34 50.47 27.11 2.82
CA HIS A 34 49.07 27.23 2.39
C HIS A 34 48.73 26.37 1.16
N HIS A 35 49.69 26.07 0.30
CA HIS A 35 49.46 25.32 -0.94
C HIS A 35 48.86 23.92 -0.70
N PRO A 36 49.33 23.09 0.26
CA PRO A 36 48.75 21.77 0.50
C PRO A 36 47.27 21.84 0.88
N ARG A 37 46.90 22.81 1.73
CA ARG A 37 45.51 23.03 2.14
C ARG A 37 44.62 23.44 0.97
N LEU A 38 45.11 24.31 0.08
CA LEU A 38 44.37 24.71 -1.11
C LEU A 38 44.16 23.53 -2.07
N VAL A 39 45.16 22.65 -2.22
CA VAL A 39 45.06 21.43 -3.04
C VAL A 39 44.05 20.45 -2.44
N GLU A 40 44.09 20.23 -1.12
CA GLU A 40 43.10 19.39 -0.42
C GLU A 40 41.68 19.95 -0.55
N GLN A 41 41.52 21.27 -0.39
CA GLN A 41 40.23 21.94 -0.57
C GLN A 41 39.70 21.80 -2.00
N ALA A 42 40.55 21.97 -3.01
CA ALA A 42 40.17 21.79 -4.41
C ALA A 42 39.73 20.34 -4.69
N SER A 43 40.45 19.36 -4.14
CA SER A 43 40.09 17.93 -4.24
C SER A 43 38.75 17.63 -3.55
N ALA A 44 38.52 18.19 -2.36
CA ALA A 44 37.26 18.04 -1.64
C ALA A 44 36.07 18.64 -2.42
N LEU A 45 36.24 19.83 -3.00
CA LEU A 45 35.23 20.47 -3.85
C LEU A 45 34.92 19.62 -5.08
N GLN A 46 35.94 19.09 -5.76
CA GLN A 46 35.74 18.24 -6.93
C GLN A 46 34.96 16.94 -6.58
N ASN A 47 35.19 16.38 -5.39
CA ASN A 47 34.44 15.22 -4.92
C ASN A 47 32.98 15.59 -4.58
N LEU A 48 32.75 16.76 -3.98
CA LEU A 48 31.39 17.26 -3.75
C LEU A 48 30.62 17.44 -5.05
N ASP A 49 31.25 18.02 -6.08
CA ASP A 49 30.63 18.18 -7.41
C ASP A 49 30.24 16.84 -8.03
N ARG A 50 31.10 15.81 -7.89
CA ARG A 50 30.80 14.45 -8.36
C ARG A 50 29.61 13.83 -7.63
N VAL A 51 29.55 13.99 -6.30
CA VAL A 51 28.43 13.50 -5.48
C VAL A 51 27.15 14.23 -5.85
N GLN A 52 27.19 15.55 -6.01
CA GLN A 52 26.04 16.34 -6.44
C GLN A 52 25.54 15.91 -7.82
N ALA A 53 26.44 15.64 -8.77
CA ALA A 53 26.08 15.15 -10.10
C ALA A 53 25.48 13.74 -10.05
N ALA A 54 25.94 12.87 -9.14
CA ALA A 54 25.34 11.56 -8.92
C ALA A 54 23.93 11.67 -8.34
N ILE A 55 23.74 12.45 -7.28
CA ILE A 55 22.43 12.71 -6.66
C ILE A 55 21.45 13.30 -7.67
N SER A 56 21.90 14.27 -8.47
CA SER A 56 21.05 14.90 -9.48
C SER A 56 20.56 13.91 -10.54
N ARG A 57 21.40 12.95 -10.95
CA ARG A 57 21.00 11.88 -11.87
C ARG A 57 19.99 10.92 -11.24
N GLU A 58 20.22 10.51 -10.00
CA GLU A 58 19.27 9.64 -9.27
C GLU A 58 17.93 10.34 -9.05
N MET A 59 17.93 11.62 -8.69
CA MET A 59 16.71 12.42 -8.54
C MET A 59 15.95 12.56 -9.86
N ALA A 60 16.65 12.77 -10.98
CA ALA A 60 16.03 12.81 -12.30
C ALA A 60 15.40 11.46 -12.67
N HIS A 61 16.10 10.35 -12.39
CA HIS A 61 15.58 9.01 -12.62
C HIS A 61 14.35 8.71 -11.75
N LEU A 62 14.41 9.03 -10.45
CA LEU A 62 13.28 8.88 -9.53
C LEU A 62 12.07 9.71 -9.98
N ASN A 63 12.29 10.95 -10.41
CA ASN A 63 11.21 11.79 -10.93
C ASN A 63 10.55 11.16 -12.17
N GLY A 64 11.35 10.60 -13.09
CA GLY A 64 10.82 9.89 -14.26
C GLY A 64 9.98 8.66 -13.89
N ILE A 65 10.38 7.90 -12.88
CA ILE A 65 9.58 6.77 -12.36
C ILE A 65 8.28 7.28 -11.74
N CYS A 66 8.32 8.35 -10.94
CA CYS A 66 7.14 8.94 -10.33
C CYS A 66 6.13 9.44 -11.38
N GLU A 67 6.61 10.04 -12.47
CA GLU A 67 5.77 10.48 -13.59
C GLU A 67 5.07 9.29 -14.28
N GLN A 68 5.82 8.23 -14.58
CA GLN A 68 5.25 7.00 -15.16
C GLN A 68 4.19 6.36 -14.26
N PHE A 69 4.47 6.30 -12.96
CA PHE A 69 3.52 5.77 -11.98
C PHE A 69 2.27 6.63 -11.91
N SER A 70 2.41 7.96 -11.88
CA SER A 70 1.29 8.89 -11.87
C SER A 70 0.40 8.74 -13.10
N GLU A 71 1.00 8.55 -14.28
CA GLU A 71 0.26 8.32 -15.52
C GLU A 71 -0.48 6.98 -15.53
N CYS A 72 0.13 5.92 -15.00
CA CYS A 72 -0.52 4.62 -14.81
C CYS A 72 -1.73 4.74 -13.88
N PHE A 73 -1.57 5.39 -12.72
CA PHE A 73 -2.66 5.62 -11.76
C PHE A 73 -3.80 6.43 -12.37
N ARG A 74 -3.49 7.50 -13.10
CA ARG A 74 -4.49 8.30 -13.81
C ARG A 74 -5.30 7.45 -14.79
N THR A 75 -4.62 6.62 -15.59
CA THR A 75 -5.27 5.76 -16.58
C THR A 75 -6.21 4.74 -15.92
N GLU A 76 -5.77 4.09 -14.85
CA GLU A 76 -6.61 3.14 -14.11
C GLU A 76 -7.77 3.83 -13.38
N TYR A 77 -7.54 5.03 -12.85
CA TYR A 77 -8.60 5.83 -12.23
C TYR A 77 -9.68 6.22 -13.25
N GLU A 78 -9.30 6.64 -14.46
CA GLU A 78 -10.25 6.96 -15.54
C GLU A 78 -11.10 5.74 -15.94
N LYS A 79 -10.48 4.55 -16.06
CA LYS A 79 -11.21 3.29 -16.32
C LYS A 79 -12.22 2.97 -15.20
N LEU A 80 -11.79 3.12 -13.95
CA LEU A 80 -12.65 2.88 -12.79
C LEU A 80 -13.82 3.87 -12.76
N HIS A 81 -13.55 5.15 -13.00
CA HIS A 81 -14.57 6.19 -13.06
C HIS A 81 -15.59 5.90 -14.17
N HIS A 82 -15.14 5.55 -15.37
CA HIS A 82 -16.01 5.17 -16.48
C HIS A 82 -16.90 3.96 -16.12
N THR A 83 -16.32 2.94 -15.50
CA THR A 83 -17.05 1.73 -15.10
C THR A 83 -18.10 2.03 -14.03
N THR A 84 -17.77 2.90 -13.08
CA THR A 84 -18.69 3.34 -12.03
C THR A 84 -19.87 4.11 -12.62
N ASN A 85 -19.62 5.07 -13.51
CA ASN A 85 -20.69 5.80 -14.19
C ASN A 85 -21.61 4.86 -14.98
N ARG A 86 -21.03 3.86 -15.65
CA ARG A 86 -21.82 2.85 -16.39
C ARG A 86 -22.69 2.00 -15.46
N LEU A 87 -22.17 1.66 -14.28
CA LEU A 87 -22.92 0.93 -13.26
C LEU A 87 -24.08 1.79 -12.71
N GLU A 88 -23.85 3.06 -12.42
CA GLU A 88 -24.88 3.99 -11.98
C GLU A 88 -26.01 4.14 -13.02
N GLN A 89 -25.65 4.25 -14.30
CA GLN A 89 -26.61 4.26 -15.41
C GLN A 89 -27.46 2.98 -15.45
N LEU A 90 -26.82 1.81 -15.28
CA LEU A 90 -27.54 0.53 -15.21
C LEU A 90 -28.49 0.47 -14.01
N TYR A 91 -28.10 1.01 -12.85
CA TYR A 91 -28.97 1.12 -11.68
C TYR A 91 -30.16 2.06 -11.92
N ALA A 92 -29.93 3.20 -12.58
CA ALA A 92 -31.00 4.12 -12.98
C ALA A 92 -31.99 3.44 -13.95
N LEU A 93 -31.48 2.75 -14.96
CA LEU A 93 -32.30 1.96 -15.89
C LEU A 93 -33.08 0.86 -15.17
N ARG A 94 -32.45 0.13 -14.23
CA ARG A 94 -33.13 -0.86 -13.41
C ARG A 94 -34.29 -0.25 -12.61
N ARG A 95 -34.10 0.94 -12.05
CA ARG A 95 -35.15 1.67 -11.31
C ARG A 95 -36.31 2.08 -12.23
N ILE A 96 -36.01 2.62 -13.42
CA ILE A 96 -37.01 2.98 -14.43
C ILE A 96 -37.78 1.74 -14.89
N LEU A 97 -37.08 0.65 -15.23
CA LEU A 97 -37.71 -0.62 -15.60
C LEU A 97 -38.58 -1.18 -14.48
N SER A 98 -38.13 -1.06 -13.23
CA SER A 98 -38.92 -1.48 -12.07
C SER A 98 -40.18 -0.62 -11.88
N ALA A 99 -40.10 0.68 -12.17
CA ALA A 99 -41.27 1.57 -12.15
C ALA A 99 -42.23 1.27 -13.31
N ALA A 100 -41.71 1.06 -14.52
CA ALA A 100 -42.49 0.69 -15.71
C ALA A 100 -43.15 -0.69 -15.58
N ASN A 101 -42.47 -1.64 -14.93
CA ASN A 101 -43.03 -2.95 -14.59
C ASN A 101 -44.16 -2.80 -13.57
N ARG A 102 -44.04 -1.92 -12.57
CA ARG A 102 -45.15 -1.65 -11.63
C ARG A 102 -46.36 -1.00 -12.32
N SER A 103 -46.17 -0.15 -13.33
CA SER A 103 -47.27 0.45 -14.10
C SER A 103 -47.94 -0.51 -15.09
N THR A 104 -47.22 -1.52 -15.58
CA THR A 104 -47.74 -2.54 -16.52
C THR A 104 -48.25 -3.82 -15.81
N ALA A 105 -47.86 -4.03 -14.54
CA ALA A 105 -48.28 -5.17 -13.72
C ALA A 105 -49.75 -5.14 -13.25
N ILE A 106 -50.55 -4.15 -13.64
CA ILE A 106 -52.01 -4.21 -13.42
C ILE A 106 -52.69 -5.19 -14.40
N GLY A 107 -52.04 -5.61 -15.50
CA GLY A 107 -52.68 -6.45 -16.54
C GLY A 107 -52.11 -7.84 -16.81
N PHE A 108 -50.79 -8.05 -16.83
CA PHE A 108 -50.22 -9.26 -17.47
C PHE A 108 -48.90 -9.80 -16.84
N GLY A 109 -48.50 -9.32 -15.66
CA GLY A 109 -47.11 -9.42 -15.17
C GLY A 109 -46.73 -10.57 -14.24
N PHE A 110 -47.67 -11.42 -13.79
CA PHE A 110 -47.36 -12.38 -12.71
C PHE A 110 -46.50 -13.57 -13.16
N GLU A 111 -46.67 -14.05 -14.39
CA GLU A 111 -46.00 -15.26 -14.88
C GLU A 111 -44.51 -15.02 -15.19
N LYS A 112 -44.16 -13.91 -15.85
CA LYS A 112 -42.77 -13.51 -16.12
C LYS A 112 -42.00 -13.01 -14.88
N LEU A 113 -42.70 -12.51 -13.85
CA LEU A 113 -42.08 -12.15 -12.57
C LEU A 113 -41.76 -13.40 -11.73
N PHE A 114 -42.60 -14.43 -11.79
CA PHE A 114 -42.33 -15.73 -11.17
C PHE A 114 -41.10 -16.40 -11.80
N GLU A 115 -41.01 -16.43 -13.13
CA GLU A 115 -39.85 -16.99 -13.85
C GLU A 115 -38.53 -16.25 -13.53
N LYS A 116 -38.56 -14.92 -13.42
CA LYS A 116 -37.36 -14.14 -13.06
C LYS A 116 -36.96 -14.32 -11.60
N HIS A 117 -37.92 -14.42 -10.68
CA HIS A 117 -37.65 -14.68 -9.27
C HIS A 117 -37.09 -16.10 -9.07
N ASP A 118 -37.63 -17.10 -9.76
CA ASP A 118 -37.11 -18.47 -9.75
C ASP A 118 -35.73 -18.57 -10.41
N SER A 119 -35.48 -17.83 -11.49
CA SER A 119 -34.16 -17.77 -12.12
C SER A 119 -33.11 -17.13 -11.21
N PHE A 120 -33.46 -16.06 -10.49
CA PHE A 120 -32.57 -15.41 -9.52
C PHE A 120 -32.27 -16.32 -8.33
N LYS A 121 -33.27 -17.06 -7.82
CA LYS A 121 -33.07 -18.09 -6.79
C LYS A 121 -32.16 -19.21 -7.27
N LYS A 122 -32.36 -19.72 -8.50
CA LYS A 122 -31.50 -20.76 -9.11
C LYS A 122 -30.06 -20.31 -9.29
N PHE A 123 -29.83 -19.06 -9.71
CA PHE A 123 -28.47 -18.52 -9.85
C PHE A 123 -27.73 -18.44 -8.50
N ASN A 124 -28.39 -17.93 -7.46
CA ASN A 124 -27.77 -17.83 -6.14
C ASN A 124 -27.58 -19.20 -5.47
N HIS A 125 -28.48 -20.16 -5.73
CA HIS A 125 -28.28 -21.56 -5.38
C HIS A 125 -26.98 -22.12 -5.99
N LEU A 126 -26.79 -21.98 -7.31
CA LEU A 126 -25.58 -22.46 -7.98
C LEU A 126 -24.31 -21.80 -7.43
N ARG A 127 -24.38 -20.50 -7.12
CA ARG A 127 -23.28 -19.77 -6.49
C ARG A 127 -22.96 -20.29 -5.09
N CYS A 128 -23.96 -20.56 -4.25
CA CYS A 128 -23.76 -21.17 -2.94
C CYS A 128 -23.12 -22.56 -3.02
N GLU A 129 -23.56 -23.40 -3.97
CA GLU A 129 -22.93 -24.71 -4.18
C GLU A 129 -21.46 -24.58 -4.60
N GLN A 130 -21.16 -23.69 -5.55
CA GLN A 130 -19.80 -23.46 -6.03
C GLN A 130 -18.89 -22.94 -4.92
N LEU A 131 -19.35 -21.98 -4.13
CA LEU A 131 -18.61 -21.45 -2.99
C LEU A 131 -18.36 -22.54 -1.94
N THR A 132 -19.35 -23.36 -1.63
CA THR A 132 -19.22 -24.47 -0.67
C THR A 132 -18.17 -25.48 -1.13
N ARG A 133 -18.22 -25.94 -2.39
CA ARG A 133 -17.23 -26.86 -2.97
C ARG A 133 -15.81 -26.25 -3.01
N ARG A 134 -15.70 -24.95 -3.35
CA ARG A 134 -14.42 -24.25 -3.35
C ARG A 134 -13.85 -24.10 -1.94
N LEU A 135 -14.71 -23.94 -0.95
CA LEU A 135 -14.28 -23.82 0.44
C LEU A 135 -13.66 -25.12 0.95
N GLU A 136 -14.16 -26.28 0.54
CA GLU A 136 -13.59 -27.59 0.91
C GLU A 136 -12.17 -27.80 0.39
N THR A 137 -11.82 -27.17 -0.73
CA THR A 137 -10.51 -27.32 -1.38
C THR A 137 -9.52 -26.18 -1.07
N THR A 138 -10.01 -25.07 -0.50
CA THR A 138 -9.18 -23.90 -0.20
C THR A 138 -8.60 -24.01 1.22
N ASN A 139 -7.28 -24.01 1.34
CA ASN A 139 -6.58 -24.08 2.64
C ASN A 139 -6.16 -22.71 3.21
N GLU A 140 -6.11 -21.67 2.37
CA GLU A 140 -5.73 -20.33 2.83
C GLU A 140 -6.82 -19.71 3.72
N LEU A 141 -6.49 -19.45 4.98
CA LEU A 141 -7.44 -18.98 6.00
C LEU A 141 -8.19 -17.70 5.58
N VAL A 142 -7.48 -16.72 5.03
CA VAL A 142 -8.09 -15.45 4.60
C VAL A 142 -9.09 -15.69 3.47
N LYS A 143 -8.73 -16.46 2.44
CA LYS A 143 -9.64 -16.80 1.34
C LYS A 143 -10.86 -17.59 1.83
N ARG A 144 -10.67 -18.54 2.75
CA ARG A 144 -11.78 -19.27 3.39
C ARG A 144 -12.72 -18.30 4.11
N SER A 145 -12.18 -17.33 4.86
CA SER A 145 -12.99 -16.34 5.57
C SER A 145 -13.80 -15.43 4.64
N GLU A 146 -13.23 -15.02 3.49
CA GLU A 146 -13.90 -14.20 2.48
C GLU A 146 -15.08 -14.99 1.85
N MET A 147 -14.86 -16.26 1.52
CA MET A 147 -15.90 -17.15 0.98
C MET A 147 -17.04 -17.42 1.98
N VAL A 148 -16.72 -17.62 3.26
CA VAL A 148 -17.75 -17.77 4.31
C VAL A 148 -18.58 -16.49 4.44
N CYS A 149 -17.95 -15.32 4.46
CA CYS A 149 -18.68 -14.05 4.51
C CYS A 149 -19.62 -13.86 3.31
N GLU A 150 -19.18 -14.25 2.12
CA GLU A 150 -20.03 -14.21 0.93
C GLU A 150 -21.24 -15.15 1.07
N LEU A 151 -21.05 -16.36 1.60
CA LEU A 151 -22.14 -17.30 1.89
C LEU A 151 -23.13 -16.75 2.93
N GLU A 152 -22.62 -16.17 4.02
CA GLU A 152 -23.46 -15.52 5.05
C GLU A 152 -24.22 -14.32 4.48
N ALA A 153 -23.59 -13.51 3.61
CA ALA A 153 -24.23 -12.39 2.93
C ALA A 153 -25.35 -12.83 1.97
N ILE A 154 -25.11 -13.86 1.14
CA ILE A 154 -26.14 -14.40 0.24
C ILE A 154 -27.33 -14.94 1.03
N SER A 155 -27.06 -15.62 2.16
CA SER A 155 -28.12 -16.12 3.04
C SER A 155 -28.92 -14.99 3.70
N ALA A 156 -28.29 -13.88 4.05
CA ALA A 156 -28.94 -12.73 4.66
C ALA A 156 -29.76 -11.92 3.62
N GLU A 157 -29.23 -11.76 2.40
CA GLU A 157 -29.90 -11.06 1.30
C GLU A 157 -31.13 -11.83 0.78
N ILE A 158 -31.10 -13.16 0.84
CA ILE A 158 -32.19 -14.01 0.33
C ILE A 158 -32.64 -15.01 1.40
N PRO A 159 -33.41 -14.57 2.41
CA PRO A 159 -33.87 -15.44 3.50
C PRO A 159 -34.70 -16.65 3.04
N SER A 160 -35.34 -16.55 1.87
CA SER A 160 -36.15 -17.63 1.27
C SER A 160 -35.33 -18.75 0.62
N LEU A 161 -33.99 -18.65 0.57
CA LEU A 161 -33.13 -19.75 0.13
C LEU A 161 -33.28 -20.97 1.04
N LYS A 162 -33.52 -20.78 2.34
CA LYS A 162 -33.74 -21.88 3.29
C LYS A 162 -35.03 -22.67 3.03
N ASP A 163 -35.96 -22.09 2.27
CA ASP A 163 -37.24 -22.71 1.96
C ASP A 163 -37.14 -23.64 0.74
N ILE A 164 -36.06 -23.51 -0.05
CA ILE A 164 -35.74 -24.41 -1.15
C ILE A 164 -35.16 -25.71 -0.57
N GLU A 165 -35.81 -26.84 -0.86
CA GLU A 165 -35.48 -28.15 -0.28
C GLU A 165 -33.99 -28.51 -0.37
N CYS A 166 -33.38 -28.33 -1.54
CA CYS A 166 -31.95 -28.63 -1.74
C CYS A 166 -30.98 -27.65 -1.05
N MET A 167 -31.42 -26.45 -0.69
CA MET A 167 -30.57 -25.43 -0.03
C MET A 167 -30.81 -25.33 1.47
N ARG A 168 -31.89 -25.93 1.97
CA ARG A 168 -32.28 -25.88 3.38
C ARG A 168 -31.15 -26.31 4.30
N GLU A 169 -30.55 -27.46 4.02
CA GLU A 169 -29.42 -27.98 4.80
C GLU A 169 -28.19 -27.06 4.69
N THR A 170 -27.87 -26.61 3.47
CA THR A 170 -26.72 -25.73 3.25
C THR A 170 -26.84 -24.43 4.04
N VAL A 171 -28.02 -23.80 4.02
CA VAL A 171 -28.27 -22.52 4.69
C VAL A 171 -28.36 -22.69 6.21
N LEU A 172 -29.09 -23.70 6.68
CA LEU A 172 -29.38 -23.83 8.12
C LEU A 172 -28.27 -24.54 8.90
N ALA A 173 -27.49 -25.41 8.26
CA ALA A 173 -26.48 -26.22 8.94
C ALA A 173 -25.07 -25.98 8.38
N THR A 174 -24.87 -26.10 7.08
CA THR A 174 -23.52 -26.09 6.49
C THR A 174 -22.83 -24.73 6.60
N ILE A 175 -23.49 -23.64 6.21
CA ILE A 175 -22.94 -22.27 6.29
C ILE A 175 -22.57 -21.91 7.75
N PRO A 176 -23.47 -22.06 8.74
CA PRO A 176 -23.12 -21.80 10.14
C PRO A 176 -21.98 -22.69 10.66
N ARG A 177 -21.96 -23.97 10.29
CA ARG A 177 -20.88 -24.91 10.67
C ARG A 177 -19.53 -24.47 10.13
N LEU A 178 -19.47 -24.14 8.84
CA LEU A 178 -18.24 -23.66 8.17
C LEU A 178 -17.77 -22.34 8.78
N ALA A 179 -18.69 -21.43 9.07
CA ALA A 179 -18.35 -20.17 9.73
C ALA A 179 -17.76 -20.39 11.12
N ALA A 180 -18.35 -21.26 11.93
CA ALA A 180 -17.80 -21.61 13.24
C ALA A 180 -16.42 -22.28 13.15
N GLU A 181 -16.21 -23.15 12.16
CA GLU A 181 -14.94 -23.82 11.91
C GLU A 181 -13.84 -22.82 11.53
N VAL A 182 -14.09 -21.93 10.57
CA VAL A 182 -13.11 -20.92 10.12
C VAL A 182 -12.82 -19.91 11.25
N ARG A 183 -13.83 -19.49 12.03
CA ARG A 183 -13.61 -18.63 13.21
C ARG A 183 -12.69 -19.32 14.23
N ARG A 184 -12.93 -20.60 14.54
CA ARG A 184 -12.12 -21.38 15.49
C ARG A 184 -10.69 -21.54 14.98
N SER A 185 -10.52 -21.85 13.70
CA SER A 185 -9.21 -21.97 13.07
C SER A 185 -8.44 -20.64 13.12
N ALA A 186 -9.10 -19.52 12.79
CA ALA A 186 -8.49 -18.20 12.84
C ALA A 186 -8.08 -17.77 14.26
N ALA A 187 -8.92 -18.04 15.26
CA ALA A 187 -8.60 -17.77 16.66
C ALA A 187 -7.42 -18.61 17.16
N SER A 188 -7.40 -19.90 16.82
CA SER A 188 -6.29 -20.81 17.15
C SER A 188 -4.97 -20.37 16.50
N GLN A 189 -5.01 -20.03 15.20
CA GLN A 189 -3.84 -19.54 14.49
C GLN A 189 -3.36 -18.19 15.03
N LEU A 190 -4.27 -17.28 15.40
CA LEU A 190 -3.91 -16.02 16.04
C LEU A 190 -3.15 -16.27 17.36
N LYS A 191 -3.67 -17.17 18.22
CA LYS A 191 -3.03 -17.52 19.49
C LYS A 191 -1.61 -18.05 19.27
N SER A 192 -1.44 -19.08 18.44
CA SER A 192 -0.12 -19.67 18.18
C SER A 192 0.84 -18.70 17.48
N SER A 193 0.32 -17.79 16.65
CA SER A 193 1.13 -16.77 15.98
C SER A 193 1.59 -15.67 16.93
N LEU A 194 0.80 -15.34 17.96
CA LEU A 194 1.22 -14.44 19.03
C LEU A 194 2.30 -15.09 19.91
N GLU A 195 2.13 -16.37 20.27
CA GLU A 195 3.12 -17.14 21.03
C GLU A 195 4.46 -17.26 20.28
N SER A 196 4.40 -17.43 18.95
CA SER A 196 5.59 -17.53 18.08
C SER A 196 6.10 -16.18 17.54
N LEU A 197 5.48 -15.06 17.92
CA LEU A 197 5.82 -13.70 17.47
C LEU A 197 5.83 -13.52 15.94
N SER A 198 4.99 -14.26 15.22
CA SER A 198 4.90 -14.21 13.75
C SER A 198 3.95 -13.11 13.27
N ALA A 199 4.48 -11.92 13.00
CA ALA A 199 3.70 -10.77 12.53
C ALA A 199 2.84 -11.04 11.26
N PRO A 200 3.33 -11.75 10.22
CA PRO A 200 2.52 -12.02 9.02
C PRO A 200 1.30 -12.92 9.30
N LEU A 201 1.45 -13.91 10.18
CA LEU A 201 0.37 -14.83 10.54
C LEU A 201 -0.65 -14.17 11.48
N VAL A 202 -0.17 -13.31 12.40
CA VAL A 202 -1.04 -12.45 13.21
C VAL A 202 -1.90 -11.57 12.29
N SER A 203 -1.30 -10.85 11.35
CA SER A 203 -2.03 -9.99 10.41
C SER A 203 -3.09 -10.75 9.60
N SER A 204 -2.72 -11.93 9.09
CA SER A 204 -3.63 -12.79 8.31
C SER A 204 -4.80 -13.30 9.16
N SER A 205 -4.54 -13.71 10.40
CA SER A 205 -5.57 -14.21 11.32
C SER A 205 -6.52 -13.10 11.78
N VAL A 206 -5.99 -11.90 12.06
CA VAL A 206 -6.78 -10.70 12.37
C VAL A 206 -7.70 -10.35 11.21
N ARG A 207 -7.18 -10.33 9.97
CA ARG A 207 -7.99 -10.07 8.78
C ARG A 207 -9.11 -11.09 8.61
N ALA A 208 -8.81 -12.38 8.78
CA ALA A 208 -9.82 -13.43 8.70
C ALA A 208 -10.93 -13.28 9.77
N LEU A 209 -10.57 -12.94 11.00
CA LEU A 209 -11.53 -12.69 12.08
C LEU A 209 -12.38 -11.43 11.85
N ARG A 210 -11.81 -10.39 11.25
CA ARG A 210 -12.53 -9.16 10.89
C ARG A 210 -13.56 -9.42 9.80
N ASN A 211 -13.20 -10.19 8.77
CA ASN A 211 -14.17 -10.62 7.76
C ASN A 211 -15.38 -11.27 8.44
N LEU A 212 -15.13 -12.22 9.34
CA LEU A 212 -16.16 -12.99 10.05
C LEU A 212 -16.88 -12.22 11.17
N SER A 213 -16.69 -10.90 11.27
CA SER A 213 -17.25 -10.03 12.33
C SER A 213 -17.02 -10.56 13.76
N SER A 214 -15.92 -11.29 13.97
CA SER A 214 -15.64 -12.05 15.20
C SER A 214 -14.38 -11.56 15.93
N TYR A 215 -13.74 -10.51 15.41
CA TYR A 215 -12.50 -9.98 15.95
C TYR A 215 -12.66 -9.48 17.40
N ASP A 216 -13.63 -8.61 17.65
CA ASP A 216 -13.83 -8.00 18.98
C ASP A 216 -14.19 -9.04 20.05
N THR A 217 -15.04 -10.01 19.69
CA THR A 217 -15.38 -11.15 20.55
C THR A 217 -14.16 -11.99 20.88
N THR A 218 -13.28 -12.24 19.90
CA THR A 218 -12.09 -13.08 20.09
C THR A 218 -11.03 -12.37 20.93
N VAL A 219 -10.82 -11.07 20.72
CA VAL A 219 -9.91 -10.24 21.55
C VAL A 219 -10.41 -10.16 22.99
N GLY A 220 -11.72 -10.00 23.20
CA GLY A 220 -12.30 -10.00 24.55
C GLY A 220 -12.13 -11.34 25.28
N ILE A 221 -12.13 -12.48 24.57
CA ILE A 221 -11.82 -13.78 25.16
C ILE A 221 -10.35 -13.83 25.62
N PHE A 222 -9.40 -13.41 24.77
CA PHE A 222 -7.98 -13.41 25.14
C PHE A 222 -7.68 -12.50 26.35
N GLN A 223 -8.28 -11.32 26.41
CA GLN A 223 -8.11 -10.39 27.54
C GLN A 223 -8.66 -10.95 28.86
N ASN A 224 -9.73 -11.76 28.82
CA ASN A 224 -10.28 -12.39 30.02
C ASN A 224 -9.41 -13.56 30.53
N TYR A 225 -8.63 -14.21 29.67
CA TYR A 225 -7.69 -15.26 30.08
C TYR A 225 -6.43 -14.70 30.77
N ASP A 226 -5.98 -13.50 30.40
CA ASP A 226 -4.86 -12.82 31.07
C ASP A 226 -5.21 -12.29 32.48
N HIS A 227 -6.50 -12.20 32.82
CA HIS A 227 -6.96 -11.83 34.17
C HIS A 227 -7.19 -13.02 35.11
N LEU A 228 -7.00 -14.25 34.64
CA LEU A 228 -7.18 -15.50 35.39
C LEU A 228 -5.86 -16.26 35.66
N LEU A 229 -4.73 -15.65 35.31
CA LEU A 229 -3.36 -16.08 35.65
C LEU A 229 -2.69 -15.01 36.53
#